data_AF-A0AAN8G0I3-F1
#
_entry.id   AF-A0AAN8G0I3-F1
#
_cell.length_a   1.000
_cell.length_b   1.000
_cell.length_c   1.000
_cell.angle_alpha   90.00
_cell.angle_beta   90.00
_cell.angle_gamma   90.00
#
_symmetry.space_group_name_H-M   'P 1'
#
loop_
_entity.id
_entity.type
_entity.pdbx_description
1 polymer ?
#
loop_
_entity_poly.entity_id
_entity_poly.type
_entity_poly.pdbx_seq_one_letter_code
_entity_poly.pdbx_strand_id
1 'polypeptide(L)'
;HGIKLQNVMGSLKFTWGNILKKSGSIMIGTSPDYDMALYTLCFLFRRGNQQCQVELDGCPISITSYDFTWNNKVHIGTIYPTAGPPSPQCGRQQ
;
A
#
# COMPACT_ATOMS: atom_id res chain seq x y z
N HIS A 1 18.10 -4.60 -8.86
CA HIS A 1 17.01 -4.92 -7.93
C HIS A 1 17.37 -4.33 -6.58
N GLY A 2 16.67 -3.31 -6.10
CA GLY A 2 16.96 -2.65 -4.82
C GLY A 2 15.73 -2.73 -3.93
N ILE A 3 15.92 -3.19 -2.69
CA ILE A 3 14.88 -3.24 -1.66
C ILE A 3 15.22 -2.13 -0.67
N LYS A 4 14.26 -1.25 -0.39
CA LYS A 4 14.38 -0.27 0.70
C LYS A 4 13.39 -0.66 1.79
N LEU A 5 13.92 -1.08 2.95
CA LEU A 5 13.14 -1.41 4.13
C LEU A 5 12.98 -0.15 4.98
N GLN A 6 11.74 0.17 5.33
CA GLN A 6 11.38 1.05 6.43
C GLN A 6 10.65 0.17 7.45
N ASN A 7 10.70 0.50 8.74
CA ASN A 7 10.36 -0.42 9.85
C ASN A 7 9.09 -1.28 9.66
N VAL A 8 8.06 -0.74 8.99
CA VAL A 8 6.78 -1.45 8.71
C VAL A 8 6.45 -1.60 7.22
N MET A 9 7.35 -1.20 6.30
CA MET A 9 7.09 -1.22 4.86
C MET A 9 8.35 -1.49 4.03
N GLY A 10 8.25 -2.39 3.05
CA GLY A 10 9.25 -2.59 2.02
C GLY A 10 8.84 -1.90 0.71
N SER A 11 9.74 -1.14 0.10
CA SER A 11 9.61 -0.68 -1.28
C SER A 11 10.43 -1.55 -2.22
N LEU A 12 9.78 -2.04 -3.27
CA LEU A 12 10.28 -2.98 -4.27
C LEU A 12 10.15 -2.36 -5.66
N LYS A 13 11.25 -2.39 -6.42
CA LYS A 13 11.24 -2.11 -7.85
C LYS A 13 11.58 -3.38 -8.58
N PHE A 14 10.66 -3.86 -9.40
CA PHE A 14 10.83 -5.11 -10.13
C PHE A 14 10.20 -5.03 -11.52
N THR A 15 10.67 -5.87 -12.42
CA THR A 15 10.12 -6.02 -13.76
C THR A 15 9.26 -7.27 -13.78
N TRP A 16 8.01 -7.14 -14.18
CA TRP A 16 7.13 -8.28 -14.44
C TRP A 16 7.09 -8.52 -15.95
N GLY A 17 7.69 -9.61 -16.42
CA GLY A 17 7.90 -9.83 -17.85
C GLY A 17 8.74 -8.70 -18.45
N ASN A 18 8.18 -7.93 -19.39
CA ASN A 18 8.83 -6.76 -19.99
C ASN A 18 8.29 -5.42 -19.46
N ILE A 19 7.46 -5.43 -18.40
CA ILE A 19 6.86 -4.22 -17.82
C ILE A 19 7.52 -3.88 -16.49
N LEU A 20 8.15 -2.70 -16.42
CA LEU A 20 8.74 -2.20 -15.19
C LEU A 20 7.66 -1.69 -14.23
N LYS A 21 7.49 -2.38 -13.10
CA LYS A 21 6.71 -1.85 -11.98
C LYS A 21 7.60 -0.91 -11.17
N LYS A 22 7.48 0.39 -11.46
CA LYS A 22 8.29 1.47 -10.85
C LYS A 22 8.10 1.58 -9.33
N SER A 23 6.95 1.16 -8.83
CA SER A 23 6.61 1.15 -7.40
C SER A 23 5.77 -0.10 -7.09
N GLY A 24 6.31 -1.00 -6.30
CA GLY A 24 5.53 -1.97 -5.52
C GLY A 24 5.94 -1.84 -4.08
N SER A 25 4.98 -1.82 -3.16
CA SER A 25 5.30 -1.76 -1.74
C SER A 25 4.43 -2.75 -1.00
N ILE A 26 4.98 -3.30 0.06
CA ILE A 26 4.33 -4.28 0.91
C ILE A 26 4.48 -3.82 2.36
N MET A 27 3.48 -4.10 3.20
CA MET A 27 3.65 -3.98 4.63
C MET A 27 4.51 -5.15 5.12
N ILE A 28 5.34 -4.91 6.13
CA ILE A 28 6.25 -5.90 6.71
C ILE A 28 5.91 -6.00 8.19
N GLY A 29 5.77 -7.23 8.70
CA GLY A 29 5.42 -7.49 10.09
C GLY A 29 3.91 -7.56 10.35
N THR A 30 3.08 -7.31 9.34
CA THR A 30 1.62 -7.50 9.38
C THR A 30 1.22 -8.90 8.88
N SER A 31 0.00 -9.32 9.19
CA SER A 31 -0.56 -10.57 8.69
C SER A 31 -1.34 -10.37 7.38
N PRO A 32 -1.44 -11.39 6.50
CA PRO A 32 -2.15 -11.27 5.22
C PRO A 32 -3.63 -10.88 5.36
N ASP A 33 -4.29 -11.30 6.43
CA ASP A 33 -5.68 -10.95 6.75
C ASP A 33 -5.83 -9.50 7.21
N TYR A 34 -4.88 -8.98 8.00
CA TYR A 34 -4.83 -7.55 8.36
C TYR A 34 -4.67 -6.68 7.12
N ASP A 35 -3.72 -7.02 6.25
CA ASP A 35 -3.47 -6.31 4.99
C ASP A 35 -4.71 -6.29 4.11
N MET A 36 -5.35 -7.45 3.93
CA MET A 36 -6.56 -7.58 3.10
C MET A 36 -7.73 -6.77 3.67
N ALA A 37 -7.93 -6.78 5.00
CA ALA A 37 -8.98 -6.00 5.65
C ALA A 37 -8.76 -4.49 5.46
N LEU A 38 -7.54 -4.01 5.71
CA LEU A 38 -7.17 -2.60 5.55
C LEU A 38 -7.35 -2.13 4.10
N TYR A 39 -6.90 -2.93 3.14
CA TYR A 39 -7.08 -2.67 1.72
C TYR A 39 -8.54 -2.62 1.29
N THR A 40 -9.38 -3.51 1.82
CA THR A 40 -10.82 -3.52 1.57
C THR A 40 -11.47 -2.24 2.09
N LEU A 41 -11.14 -1.83 3.32
CA LEU A 41 -11.65 -0.57 3.89
C LEU A 41 -11.24 0.63 3.03
N CYS A 42 -9.95 0.74 2.69
CA CYS A 42 -9.48 1.82 1.84
C CYS A 42 -10.17 1.84 0.47
N PHE A 43 -10.40 0.69 -0.17
CA PHE A 43 -11.15 0.63 -1.42
C PHE A 43 -12.61 1.09 -1.29
N LEU A 44 -13.28 0.71 -0.20
CA LEU A 44 -14.67 1.08 0.03
C LEU A 44 -14.82 2.58 0.27
N PHE A 45 -13.95 3.18 1.08
CA PHE A 45 -14.06 4.58 1.51
C PHE A 45 -13.28 5.58 0.63
N ARG A 46 -12.20 5.16 -0.04
CA ARG A 46 -11.23 6.02 -0.75
C ARG A 46 -10.68 5.31 -1.99
N ARG A 47 -11.44 5.36 -3.10
CA ARG A 47 -11.05 4.76 -4.40
C ARG A 47 -10.51 5.77 -5.41
N GLY A 48 -9.73 5.29 -6.37
CA GLY A 48 -9.18 6.07 -7.46
C GLY A 48 -8.01 6.96 -7.00
N ASN A 49 -8.05 8.25 -7.37
CA ASN A 49 -6.98 9.20 -7.03
C ASN A 49 -7.04 9.70 -5.57
N GLN A 50 -7.96 9.19 -4.75
CA GLN A 50 -8.04 9.53 -3.34
C GLN A 50 -7.20 8.56 -2.51
N GLN A 51 -6.06 9.04 -2.02
CA GLN A 51 -5.20 8.27 -1.14
C GLN A 51 -5.87 8.06 0.22
N CYS A 52 -5.84 6.82 0.70
CA CYS A 52 -6.26 6.43 2.04
C CYS A 52 -5.05 6.56 2.98
N GLN A 53 -5.05 7.57 3.85
CA GLN A 53 -3.97 7.80 4.81
C GLN A 53 -4.27 7.03 6.10
N VAL A 54 -3.30 6.23 6.53
CA VAL A 54 -3.37 5.42 7.74
C VAL A 54 -2.05 5.53 8.49
N GLU A 55 -2.05 5.20 9.78
CA GLU A 55 -0.85 5.15 10.59
C GLU A 55 -0.69 3.74 11.15
N LEU A 56 0.51 3.18 11.02
CA LEU A 56 0.87 1.88 11.55
C LEU A 56 2.16 2.02 12.36
N ASP A 57 2.14 1.71 13.65
CA ASP A 57 3.28 1.85 14.57
C ASP A 57 3.98 3.22 14.49
N GLY A 58 3.19 4.30 14.46
CA GLY A 58 3.68 5.67 14.34
C GLY A 58 4.25 6.02 12.95
N CYS A 59 4.16 5.11 11.97
CA CYS A 59 4.56 5.32 10.58
C CYS A 59 3.34 5.72 9.73
N PRO A 60 3.34 6.94 9.15
CA PRO A 60 2.35 7.34 8.17
C PRO A 60 2.48 6.50 6.90
N ILE A 61 1.35 5.94 6.45
CA ILE A 61 1.23 5.12 5.25
C ILE A 61 0.11 5.68 4.38
N SER A 62 0.39 5.83 3.10
CA SER A 62 -0.59 6.23 2.09
C SER A 62 -0.92 5.03 1.20
N ILE A 63 -2.18 4.61 1.18
CA ILE A 63 -2.68 3.49 0.37
C ILE A 63 -3.39 4.04 -0.88
N THR A 64 -2.96 3.58 -2.05
CA THR A 64 -3.59 3.90 -3.34
C THR A 64 -4.37 2.69 -3.81
N SER A 65 -5.63 2.88 -4.18
CA SER A 65 -6.50 1.83 -4.68
C SER A 65 -7.08 2.20 -6.04
N TYR A 66 -6.89 1.34 -7.03
CA TYR A 66 -7.49 1.48 -8.36
C TYR A 66 -8.64 0.50 -8.52
N ASP A 67 -9.69 0.93 -9.19
CA ASP A 67 -10.76 0.10 -9.68
C ASP A 67 -10.71 0.00 -11.20
N PHE A 68 -11.42 -0.99 -11.74
CA PHE A 68 -11.72 -1.04 -13.16
C PHE A 68 -13.16 -1.51 -13.36
N THR A 69 -13.77 -1.06 -14.45
CA THR A 69 -15.13 -1.48 -14.81
C THR A 69 -15.07 -2.61 -15.81
N TRP A 70 -15.71 -3.74 -15.50
CA TRP A 70 -15.86 -4.87 -16.39
C TRP A 70 -17.30 -5.40 -16.31
N ASN A 71 -17.94 -5.58 -17.47
CA ASN A 71 -19.37 -5.94 -17.58
C ASN A 71 -20.29 -5.04 -16.73
N ASN A 72 -20.10 -3.72 -16.82
CA ASN A 72 -20.83 -2.71 -16.04
C ASN A 72 -20.76 -2.89 -14.51
N LYS A 73 -19.77 -3.63 -14.01
CA LYS A 73 -19.50 -3.80 -12.58
C LYS A 73 -18.12 -3.27 -12.24
N VAL A 74 -18.01 -2.64 -11.08
CA VAL A 74 -16.75 -2.13 -10.53
C VAL A 74 -16.03 -3.28 -9.82
N HIS A 75 -14.78 -3.51 -10.19
CA HIS A 75 -13.91 -4.53 -9.60
C HIS A 75 -12.69 -3.87 -8.95
N ILE A 76 -12.15 -4.53 -7.93
CA ILE A 76 -10.91 -4.11 -7.29
C ILE A 76 -9.76 -4.38 -8.26
N GLY A 77 -9.04 -3.32 -8.64
CA GLY A 77 -7.82 -3.38 -9.41
C GLY A 77 -6.61 -3.52 -8.50
N THR A 78 -5.54 -2.77 -8.80
CA THR A 78 -4.34 -2.79 -7.96
C THR A 78 -4.54 -1.91 -6.73
N ILE A 79 -4.16 -2.42 -5.57
CA ILE A 79 -4.02 -1.66 -4.33
C ILE A 79 -2.61 -1.83 -3.78
N TYR A 80 -1.99 -0.74 -3.33
CA TYR A 80 -0.65 -0.79 -2.76
C TYR A 80 -0.42 0.37 -1.77
N PRO A 81 0.32 0.12 -0.67
CA PRO A 81 0.77 1.15 0.24
C PRO A 81 1.96 1.91 -0.34
N THR A 82 2.25 3.09 0.17
CA THR A 82 3.45 3.89 -0.08
C THR A 82 3.80 4.63 1.20
N ALA A 83 5.09 4.87 1.44
CA ALA A 83 5.52 5.59 2.64
C ALA A 83 4.92 7.01 2.61
N GLY A 84 4.28 7.40 3.72
CA GLY A 84 3.82 8.76 3.92
C GLY A 84 4.98 9.69 4.31
N PRO A 85 4.66 10.91 4.79
CA PRO A 85 5.66 11.84 5.27
C PRO A 85 6.53 11.23 6.39
N PRO A 86 7.82 11.62 6.49
CA PRO A 86 8.67 11.15 7.58
C PRO A 86 8.05 11.48 8.95
N SER A 87 7.90 10.46 9.80
CA SER A 87 7.43 10.62 11.18
C SER A 87 8.55 10.26 12.15
N PRO A 88 8.83 11.10 13.16
CA PRO A 88 9.81 10.77 14.18
C PRO A 88 9.39 9.56 15.04
N GLN A 89 8.11 9.21 15.06
CA GLN A 89 7.55 8.12 15.87
C GLN A 89 7.59 6.76 15.15
N CYS A 90 7.87 6.75 13.84
CA CYS A 90 7.80 5.56 13.01
C CYS A 90 8.72 4.42 13.48
N GLY A 91 8.13 3.33 13.96
CA GLY A 91 8.83 2.16 14.44
C GLY A 91 9.65 2.38 15.72
N ARG A 92 9.39 3.47 16.47
CA ARG A 92 9.78 3.50 17.89
C ARG A 92 8.84 2.55 18.61
N GLN A 93 9.36 1.39 19.00
CA GLN A 93 8.63 0.52 19.93
C GLN A 93 8.32 1.33 21.20
N GLN A 94 7.05 1.30 21.62
CA GLN A 94 6.69 1.62 23.01
C GLN A 94 7.16 0.48 23.91
#